data_AF-T0Z0F0-F1
#
_entry.id   AF-T0Z0F0-F1
#
_cell.length_a   1.000
_cell.length_b   1.000
_cell.length_c   1.000
_cell.angle_alpha   90.00
_cell.angle_beta   90.00
_cell.angle_gamma   90.00
#
_symmetry.space_group_name_H-M   'P 1'
#
loop_
_entity.id
_entity.type
_entity.pdbx_description
1 polymer ?
#
loop_
_entity_poly.entity_id
_entity_poly.type
_entity_poly.pdbx_seq_one_letter_code
_entity_poly.pdbx_strand_id
1 'polypeptide(L)'
;MISLTQLLRDHWVTPQSVLEQLSLPALDAYIQPPEGTHGFYAAAVREVDVVGPVPDGRDDERLAPLVEELNRRRAPSTDPVVVAPLLRDIETHYLSLVLSTWPLLWRCHNREAQYPEAPSVSRRWADDRQAYTGHIDWTMQGGRRRTRQTVRQAAMTLRDLEQEQSRLDAEEACDDPLRMIPYLLDHKAVQGTVVHIDRNHREVARKNRVGRPLVTICSPDPCLMP
;
A
#
# COMPACT_ATOMS: atom_id res chain seq x y z
N MET A 1 6.41 5.80 2.59
CA MET A 1 5.08 6.44 2.49
C MET A 1 4.37 5.77 1.33
N ILE A 2 3.23 5.13 1.57
CA ILE A 2 2.42 4.51 0.51
C ILE A 2 1.27 5.44 0.14
N SER A 3 0.84 5.39 -1.12
CA SER A 3 -0.39 6.10 -1.52
C SER A 3 -1.62 5.33 -1.05
N LEU A 4 -2.72 6.04 -0.81
CA LEU A 4 -3.98 5.39 -0.40
C LEU A 4 -4.53 4.48 -1.51
N THR A 5 -4.38 4.85 -2.77
CA THR A 5 -4.76 4.00 -3.91
C THR A 5 -3.93 2.72 -3.98
N GLN A 6 -2.64 2.79 -3.63
CA GLN A 6 -1.81 1.60 -3.47
C GLN A 6 -2.29 0.74 -2.29
N LEU A 7 -2.53 1.33 -1.12
CA LEU A 7 -3.06 0.59 0.05
C LEU A 7 -4.34 -0.17 -0.29
N LEU A 8 -5.31 0.51 -0.92
CA LEU A 8 -6.58 -0.10 -1.30
C LEU A 8 -6.41 -1.21 -2.32
N ARG A 9 -5.51 -1.06 -3.29
CA ARG A 9 -5.20 -2.09 -4.29
C ARG A 9 -4.54 -3.31 -3.70
N ASP A 10 -3.66 -3.10 -2.72
CA ASP A 10 -2.99 -4.19 -2.04
C ASP A 10 -3.99 -4.95 -1.16
N HIS A 11 -4.97 -4.29 -0.55
CA HIS A 11 -5.94 -4.97 0.31
C HIS A 11 -7.13 -5.59 -0.45
N TRP A 12 -7.65 -4.91 -1.47
CA TRP A 12 -8.88 -5.29 -2.16
C TRP A 12 -8.61 -5.92 -3.52
N VAL A 13 -9.22 -7.08 -3.76
CA VAL A 13 -9.24 -7.71 -5.09
C VAL A 13 -10.42 -7.16 -5.89
N THR A 14 -10.13 -6.39 -6.95
CA THR A 14 -11.14 -5.85 -7.87
C THR A 14 -10.87 -6.30 -9.31
N PRO A 15 -11.90 -6.44 -10.16
CA PRO A 15 -11.73 -6.75 -11.58
C PRO A 15 -11.29 -5.54 -12.42
N GLN A 16 -11.11 -4.37 -11.79
CA GLN A 16 -10.69 -3.15 -12.46
C GLN A 16 -9.26 -3.28 -12.98
N SER A 17 -8.99 -2.64 -14.12
CA SER A 17 -7.65 -2.53 -14.66
C SER A 17 -6.73 -1.68 -13.77
N VAL A 18 -5.42 -1.82 -13.95
CA VAL A 18 -4.40 -1.02 -13.24
C VAL A 18 -4.63 0.49 -13.38
N LEU A 19 -5.16 0.93 -14.53
CA LEU A 19 -5.46 2.33 -14.84
C LEU A 19 -6.71 2.80 -14.09
N GLU A 20 -7.79 2.02 -14.10
CA GLU A 20 -9.03 2.32 -13.37
C GLU A 20 -8.77 2.40 -11.86
N GLN A 21 -7.89 1.54 -11.33
CA GLN A 21 -7.45 1.55 -9.93
C GLN A 21 -6.60 2.77 -9.54
N LEU A 22 -6.26 3.68 -10.47
CA LEU A 22 -5.68 4.98 -10.13
C LEU A 22 -6.74 6.00 -9.71
N SER A 23 -8.02 5.78 -10.06
CA SER A 23 -9.13 6.63 -9.63
C SER A 23 -9.58 6.21 -8.24
N LEU A 24 -9.21 7.02 -7.23
CA LEU A 24 -9.67 6.80 -5.85
C LEU A 24 -11.20 6.80 -5.73
N PRO A 25 -11.97 7.71 -6.38
CA PRO A 25 -13.43 7.67 -6.35
C PRO A 25 -14.04 6.39 -6.92
N ALA A 26 -13.50 5.91 -8.04
CA ALA A 26 -13.98 4.69 -8.67
C ALA A 26 -13.68 3.46 -7.80
N LEU A 27 -12.49 3.42 -7.19
CA LEU A 27 -12.08 2.33 -6.31
C LEU A 27 -12.92 2.30 -5.01
N ASP A 28 -13.14 3.46 -4.38
CA ASP A 28 -14.01 3.62 -3.22
C ASP A 28 -15.45 3.16 -3.52
N ALA A 29 -16.00 3.59 -4.65
CA ALA A 29 -17.36 3.24 -5.08
C ALA A 29 -17.50 1.76 -5.45
N TYR A 30 -16.43 1.12 -5.92
CA TYR A 30 -16.42 -0.34 -6.13
C TYR A 30 -16.43 -1.09 -4.79
N ILE A 31 -15.58 -0.69 -3.85
CA ILE A 31 -15.40 -1.35 -2.54
C ILE A 31 -16.64 -1.17 -1.66
N GLN A 32 -17.20 0.04 -1.62
CA GLN A 32 -18.35 0.39 -0.81
C GLN A 32 -19.40 1.11 -1.67
N PRO A 33 -20.12 0.38 -2.54
CA PRO A 33 -21.10 0.99 -3.42
C PRO A 33 -22.29 1.57 -2.63
N PRO A 34 -22.97 2.59 -3.18
CA PRO A 34 -24.26 3.02 -2.68
C PRO A 34 -25.25 1.86 -2.59
N GLU A 35 -26.15 1.91 -1.61
CA GLU A 35 -27.16 0.88 -1.40
C GLU A 35 -27.97 0.61 -2.68
N GLY A 36 -28.16 -0.67 -3.00
CA GLY A 36 -28.89 -1.09 -4.20
C GLY A 36 -28.12 -0.95 -5.52
N THR A 37 -26.86 -0.51 -5.51
CA THR A 37 -26.03 -0.38 -6.71
C THR A 37 -24.91 -1.42 -6.71
N HIS A 38 -24.65 -2.04 -7.86
CA HIS A 38 -23.52 -2.93 -8.03
C HIS A 38 -22.21 -2.13 -8.12
N GLY A 39 -21.13 -2.59 -7.48
CA GLY A 39 -19.83 -1.91 -7.44
C GLY A 39 -19.29 -1.52 -8.82
N PHE A 40 -19.48 -2.38 -9.82
CA PHE A 40 -19.11 -2.07 -11.22
C PHE A 40 -19.79 -0.81 -11.76
N TYR A 41 -21.11 -0.66 -11.57
CA TYR A 41 -21.84 0.53 -12.05
C TYR A 41 -21.50 1.76 -11.21
N ALA A 42 -21.32 1.58 -9.90
CA ALA A 42 -20.94 2.67 -9.01
C ALA A 42 -19.55 3.23 -9.38
N ALA A 43 -18.58 2.34 -9.67
CA ALA A 43 -17.25 2.73 -10.11
C ALA A 43 -17.27 3.48 -11.45
N ALA A 44 -17.97 2.95 -12.45
CA ALA A 44 -18.05 3.57 -13.78
C ALA A 44 -18.62 5.00 -13.73
N VAL A 45 -19.60 5.26 -12.86
CA VAL A 45 -20.15 6.61 -12.65
C VAL A 45 -19.12 7.57 -12.05
N ARG A 46 -18.18 7.05 -11.25
CA ARG A 46 -17.21 7.84 -10.48
C ARG A 46 -15.84 7.94 -11.16
N GLU A 47 -15.61 7.22 -12.25
CA GLU A 47 -14.37 7.31 -13.04
C GLU A 47 -14.14 8.70 -13.64
N VAL A 48 -15.20 9.48 -13.87
CA VAL A 48 -15.11 10.85 -14.37
C VAL A 48 -14.61 11.85 -13.33
N ASP A 49 -14.65 11.49 -12.05
CA ASP A 49 -14.24 12.35 -10.95
C ASP A 49 -12.71 12.37 -10.87
N VAL A 50 -12.10 13.48 -11.31
CA VAL A 50 -10.67 13.71 -11.11
C VAL A 50 -10.46 14.17 -9.68
N VAL A 51 -9.76 13.35 -8.90
CA VAL A 51 -9.47 13.62 -7.48
C VAL A 51 -7.97 13.72 -7.29
N GLY A 52 -7.54 14.91 -6.90
CA GLY A 52 -6.14 15.24 -6.64
C GLY A 52 -5.95 16.75 -6.56
N PRO A 53 -4.90 17.22 -5.86
CA PRO A 53 -4.59 18.64 -5.75
C PRO A 53 -4.00 19.23 -7.04
N VAL A 54 -3.96 18.47 -8.14
CA VAL A 54 -3.42 18.91 -9.43
C VAL A 54 -4.51 19.71 -10.12
N PRO A 55 -4.41 21.05 -10.21
CA PRO A 55 -5.39 21.87 -10.89
C PRO A 55 -5.51 21.41 -12.35
N ASP A 56 -6.73 21.38 -12.88
CA ASP A 56 -6.90 21.21 -14.32
C ASP A 56 -6.74 22.55 -15.06
N GLY A 57 -6.75 22.53 -16.40
CA GLY A 57 -6.62 23.77 -17.18
C GLY A 57 -7.73 24.79 -16.91
N ARG A 58 -8.92 24.36 -16.44
CA ARG A 58 -10.03 25.26 -16.08
C ARG A 58 -9.80 25.91 -14.73
N ASP A 59 -9.13 25.23 -13.80
CA ASP A 59 -8.72 25.81 -12.53
C ASP A 59 -7.67 26.90 -12.74
N ASP A 60 -6.73 26.70 -13.67
CA ASP A 60 -5.77 27.74 -14.07
C ASP A 60 -6.48 28.98 -14.68
N GLU A 61 -7.48 28.76 -15.55
CA GLU A 61 -8.31 29.83 -16.11
C GLU A 61 -9.08 30.61 -15.03
N ARG A 62 -9.52 29.93 -13.96
CA ARG A 62 -10.20 30.56 -12.81
C ARG A 62 -9.22 31.27 -11.87
N LEU A 63 -8.00 30.78 -11.74
CA LEU A 63 -6.97 31.35 -10.88
C LEU A 63 -6.42 32.66 -11.47
N ALA A 64 -6.25 32.74 -12.78
CA ALA A 64 -5.70 33.90 -13.48
C ALA A 64 -6.34 35.26 -13.07
N PRO A 65 -7.67 35.44 -13.12
CA PRO A 65 -8.30 36.71 -12.71
C PRO A 65 -8.15 36.99 -11.21
N LEU A 66 -8.07 35.97 -10.34
CA LEU A 66 -7.87 36.15 -8.90
C LEU A 66 -6.45 36.67 -8.60
N VAL A 67 -5.45 36.17 -9.33
CA VAL A 67 -4.07 36.64 -9.23
C VAL A 67 -3.93 38.06 -9.80
N GLU A 68 -4.63 38.39 -10.88
CA GLU A 68 -4.67 39.75 -11.43
C GLU A 68 -5.30 40.74 -10.43
N GLU A 69 -6.41 40.35 -9.79
CA GLU A 69 -7.05 41.13 -8.73
C GLU A 69 -6.12 41.37 -7.54
N LEU A 70 -5.47 40.32 -7.07
CA LEU A 70 -4.48 40.38 -6.00
C LEU A 70 -3.37 41.38 -6.37
N ASN A 71 -2.81 41.27 -7.57
CA ASN A 71 -1.74 42.14 -8.04
C ASN A 71 -2.20 43.60 -8.14
N ARG A 72 -3.41 43.84 -8.62
CA ARG A 72 -4.02 45.17 -8.69
C ARG A 72 -4.22 45.79 -7.30
N ARG A 73 -4.69 45.01 -6.32
CA ARG A 73 -4.98 45.48 -4.95
C ARG A 73 -3.73 45.64 -4.09
N ARG A 74 -2.73 44.75 -4.23
CA ARG A 74 -1.47 44.84 -3.46
C ARG A 74 -0.52 45.90 -4.00
N ALA A 75 -0.67 46.29 -5.27
CA ALA A 75 0.22 47.22 -5.94
C ALA A 75 1.70 46.74 -5.81
N PRO A 76 2.76 47.55 -5.63
CA PRO A 76 4.12 47.01 -5.46
C PRO A 76 4.37 46.44 -4.05
N SER A 77 3.37 46.45 -3.16
CA SER A 77 3.56 46.00 -1.77
C SER A 77 3.78 44.49 -1.69
N THR A 78 4.78 44.10 -0.91
CA THR A 78 5.06 42.72 -0.51
C THR A 78 4.92 42.53 1.00
N ASP A 79 4.41 43.55 1.71
CA ASP A 79 4.19 43.48 3.16
C ASP A 79 3.12 42.41 3.46
N PRO A 80 3.45 41.37 4.27
CA PRO A 80 2.49 40.35 4.65
C PRO A 80 1.18 40.89 5.25
N VAL A 81 1.22 42.04 5.95
CA VAL A 81 0.02 42.66 6.55
C VAL A 81 -0.94 43.17 5.47
N VAL A 82 -0.41 43.64 4.35
CA VAL A 82 -1.19 44.12 3.20
C VAL A 82 -1.64 42.97 2.32
N VAL A 83 -0.76 41.97 2.11
CA VAL A 83 -1.02 40.86 1.18
C VAL A 83 -1.94 39.80 1.76
N ALA A 84 -1.78 39.41 3.04
CA ALA A 84 -2.53 38.30 3.63
C ALA A 84 -4.06 38.45 3.53
N PRO A 85 -4.66 39.63 3.83
CA PRO A 85 -6.11 39.81 3.66
C PRO A 85 -6.61 39.71 2.21
N LEU A 86 -5.72 39.90 1.23
CA LEU A 86 -6.03 39.86 -0.20
C LEU A 86 -5.96 38.44 -0.78
N LEU A 87 -5.32 37.49 -0.08
CA LEU A 87 -5.19 36.11 -0.53
C LEU A 87 -6.47 35.30 -0.39
N ARG A 88 -7.48 35.80 0.34
CA ARG A 88 -8.69 35.07 0.71
C ARG A 88 -9.39 34.38 -0.47
N ASP A 89 -9.49 35.06 -1.60
CA ASP A 89 -10.21 34.52 -2.77
C ASP A 89 -9.40 33.39 -3.45
N ILE A 90 -8.08 33.52 -3.50
CA ILE A 90 -7.15 32.48 -3.97
C ILE A 90 -7.14 31.29 -3.01
N GLU A 91 -7.09 31.55 -1.70
CA GLU A 91 -7.19 30.52 -0.67
C GLU A 91 -8.51 29.77 -0.77
N THR A 92 -9.62 30.48 -1.01
CA THR A 92 -10.94 29.87 -1.20
C THR A 92 -10.97 28.97 -2.44
N HIS A 93 -10.34 29.40 -3.55
CA HIS A 93 -10.21 28.58 -4.75
C HIS A 93 -9.45 27.28 -4.45
N TYR A 94 -8.24 27.36 -3.89
CA TYR A 94 -7.47 26.16 -3.53
C TYR A 94 -8.14 25.30 -2.47
N LEU A 95 -8.82 25.92 -1.49
CA LEU A 95 -9.59 25.20 -0.49
C LEU A 95 -10.69 24.36 -1.14
N SER A 96 -11.36 24.88 -2.18
CA SER A 96 -12.38 24.10 -2.91
C SER A 96 -11.78 22.87 -3.61
N LEU A 97 -10.57 23.00 -4.17
CA LEU A 97 -9.85 21.87 -4.79
C LEU A 97 -9.49 20.82 -3.74
N VAL A 98 -8.99 21.24 -2.58
CA VAL A 98 -8.66 20.31 -1.48
C VAL A 98 -9.91 19.64 -0.93
N LEU A 99 -10.98 20.40 -0.67
CA LEU A 99 -12.22 19.89 -0.09
C LEU A 99 -12.98 18.95 -1.02
N SER A 100 -12.74 18.98 -2.33
CA SER A 100 -13.27 17.97 -3.26
C SER A 100 -12.75 16.56 -2.96
N THR A 101 -11.51 16.47 -2.48
CA THR A 101 -10.73 15.23 -2.33
C THR A 101 -10.61 14.80 -0.87
N TRP A 102 -10.49 15.76 0.05
CA TRP A 102 -10.19 15.52 1.46
C TRP A 102 -11.20 14.63 2.19
N PRO A 103 -12.53 14.82 2.04
CA PRO A 103 -13.51 13.93 2.68
C PRO A 103 -13.45 12.50 2.16
N LEU A 104 -13.11 12.32 0.88
CA LEU A 104 -12.95 10.99 0.28
C LEU A 104 -11.71 10.28 0.85
N LEU A 105 -10.58 10.97 0.93
CA LEU A 105 -9.36 10.46 1.54
C LEU A 105 -9.61 9.96 2.97
N TRP A 106 -10.26 10.79 3.81
CA TRP A 106 -10.55 10.41 5.19
C TRP A 106 -11.57 9.29 5.31
N ARG A 107 -12.59 9.25 4.45
CA ARG A 107 -13.56 8.15 4.43
C ARG A 107 -12.87 6.82 4.15
N CYS A 108 -12.06 6.76 3.11
CA CYS A 108 -11.28 5.58 2.76
C CYS A 108 -10.33 5.20 3.90
N HIS A 109 -9.53 6.15 4.39
CA HIS A 109 -8.63 5.92 5.52
C HIS A 109 -9.36 5.38 6.74
N ASN A 110 -10.49 5.98 7.13
CA ASN A 110 -11.25 5.58 8.30
C ASN A 110 -11.94 4.23 8.14
N ARG A 111 -12.21 3.77 6.91
CA ARG A 111 -12.65 2.41 6.63
C ARG A 111 -11.49 1.44 6.84
N GLU A 112 -10.35 1.67 6.18
CA GLU A 112 -9.20 0.76 6.28
C GLU A 112 -8.58 0.74 7.70
N ALA A 113 -8.67 1.84 8.45
CA ALA A 113 -8.19 1.93 9.83
C ALA A 113 -9.02 1.10 10.83
N GLN A 114 -10.16 0.54 10.42
CA GLN A 114 -10.97 -0.35 11.27
C GLN A 114 -10.43 -1.78 11.32
N TYR A 115 -9.56 -2.17 10.38
CA TYR A 115 -8.97 -3.50 10.38
C TYR A 115 -7.96 -3.64 11.52
N PRO A 116 -7.99 -4.77 12.26
CA PRO A 116 -7.02 -5.01 13.31
C PRO A 116 -5.62 -5.15 12.73
N GLU A 117 -4.62 -4.79 13.53
CA GLU A 117 -3.22 -4.99 13.18
C GLU A 117 -2.95 -6.49 12.95
N ALA A 118 -2.29 -6.80 11.84
CA ALA A 118 -1.94 -8.16 11.49
C ALA A 118 -0.88 -8.76 12.45
N PRO A 119 -0.97 -10.07 12.79
CA PRO A 119 -0.05 -10.71 13.74
C PRO A 119 1.45 -10.54 13.42
N SER A 120 1.83 -10.49 12.14
CA SER A 120 3.24 -10.33 11.76
C SER A 120 3.81 -8.92 11.99
N VAL A 121 2.96 -7.90 12.14
CA VAL A 121 3.37 -6.47 12.15
C VAL A 121 4.32 -6.16 13.30
N SER A 122 4.00 -6.62 14.51
CA SER A 122 4.85 -6.39 15.69
C SER A 122 6.28 -6.94 15.50
N ARG A 123 6.42 -8.10 14.85
CA ARG A 123 7.71 -8.72 14.53
C ARG A 123 8.44 -7.93 13.44
N ARG A 124 7.75 -7.59 12.34
CA ARG A 124 8.30 -6.78 11.24
C ARG A 124 8.80 -5.43 11.72
N TRP A 125 8.03 -4.77 12.58
CA TRP A 125 8.42 -3.50 13.20
C TRP A 125 9.70 -3.62 14.04
N ALA A 126 9.85 -4.70 14.80
CA ALA A 126 11.07 -4.94 15.57
C ALA A 126 12.29 -5.13 14.64
N ASP A 127 12.13 -5.90 13.56
CA ASP A 127 13.17 -6.13 12.56
C ASP A 127 13.55 -4.81 11.84
N ASP A 128 12.56 -4.00 11.44
CA ASP A 128 12.78 -2.70 10.79
C ASP A 128 13.54 -1.74 11.71
N ARG A 129 13.17 -1.69 13.00
CA ARG A 129 13.88 -0.91 14.00
C ARG A 129 15.33 -1.37 14.15
N GLN A 130 15.58 -2.67 14.15
CA GLN A 130 16.93 -3.21 14.22
C GLN A 130 17.73 -2.87 12.97
N ALA A 131 17.14 -3.02 11.77
CA ALA A 131 17.76 -2.67 10.50
C ALA A 131 18.09 -1.18 10.42
N TYR A 132 17.17 -0.32 10.85
CA TYR A 132 17.37 1.13 10.91
C TYR A 132 18.47 1.49 11.90
N THR A 133 18.49 0.89 13.10
CA THR A 133 19.54 1.12 14.09
C THR A 133 20.91 0.73 13.53
N GLY A 134 21.01 -0.45 12.91
CA GLY A 134 22.25 -0.89 12.26
C GLY A 134 22.69 0.03 11.11
N HIS A 135 21.74 0.61 10.37
CA HIS A 135 22.05 1.62 9.35
C HIS A 135 22.58 2.92 9.97
N ILE A 136 21.99 3.40 11.07
CA ILE A 136 22.46 4.59 11.78
C ILE A 136 23.85 4.36 12.36
N ASP A 137 24.09 3.23 13.01
CA ASP A 137 25.41 2.87 13.57
C ASP A 137 26.48 2.85 12.47
N TRP A 138 26.18 2.22 11.33
CA TRP A 138 27.06 2.22 10.17
C TRP A 138 27.32 3.63 9.62
N THR A 139 26.28 4.48 9.58
CA THR A 139 26.39 5.88 9.12
C THR A 139 27.29 6.68 10.05
N MET A 140 27.12 6.54 11.37
CA MET A 140 27.96 7.19 12.39
C MET A 140 29.42 6.73 12.34
N GLN A 141 29.68 5.49 11.92
CA GLN A 141 31.02 4.95 11.69
C GLN A 141 31.63 5.37 10.34
N GLY A 142 31.03 6.34 9.65
CA GLY A 142 31.55 6.94 8.43
C GLY A 142 30.91 6.44 7.14
N GLY A 143 29.91 5.54 7.21
CA GLY A 143 28.99 5.27 6.10
C GLY A 143 29.67 4.78 4.81
N ARG A 144 30.83 4.13 4.91
CA ARG A 144 31.58 3.72 3.72
C ARG A 144 31.05 2.37 3.22
N ARG A 145 30.42 2.37 2.05
CA ARG A 145 30.18 1.18 1.23
C ARG A 145 31.11 1.21 0.03
N ARG A 146 31.58 0.05 -0.41
CA ARG A 146 32.28 -0.05 -1.70
C ARG A 146 31.32 0.40 -2.80
N THR A 147 31.74 1.35 -3.64
CA THR A 147 30.91 1.93 -4.71
C THR A 147 30.36 0.89 -5.68
N ARG A 148 31.05 -0.25 -5.85
CA ARG A 148 30.58 -1.38 -6.63
C ARG A 148 30.65 -2.65 -5.79
N GLN A 149 29.56 -3.39 -5.71
CA GLN A 149 29.56 -4.72 -5.12
C GLN A 149 30.40 -5.69 -5.98
N THR A 150 31.03 -6.68 -5.37
CA THR A 150 31.54 -7.83 -6.14
C THR A 150 30.34 -8.65 -6.65
N VAL A 151 30.53 -9.48 -7.68
CA VAL A 151 29.49 -10.39 -8.16
C VAL A 151 28.92 -11.25 -7.03
N ARG A 152 29.78 -11.75 -6.13
CA ARG A 152 29.36 -12.51 -4.95
C ARG A 152 28.52 -11.68 -3.99
N GLN A 153 28.94 -10.45 -3.69
CA GLN A 153 28.17 -9.56 -2.80
C GLN A 153 26.80 -9.21 -3.39
N ALA A 154 26.75 -8.87 -4.68
CA ALA A 154 25.51 -8.58 -5.37
C ALA A 154 24.56 -9.80 -5.37
N ALA A 155 25.09 -11.01 -5.65
CA ALA A 155 24.30 -12.24 -5.61
C ALA A 155 23.77 -12.57 -4.21
N MET A 156 24.57 -12.33 -3.15
CA MET A 156 24.12 -12.51 -1.77
C MET A 156 23.04 -11.48 -1.42
N THR A 157 23.24 -10.20 -1.74
CA THR A 157 22.22 -9.16 -1.49
C THR A 157 20.92 -9.45 -2.22
N LEU A 158 20.98 -9.88 -3.49
CA LEU A 158 19.78 -10.25 -4.25
C LEU A 158 19.04 -11.42 -3.58
N ARG A 159 19.77 -12.48 -3.21
CA ARG A 159 19.18 -13.63 -2.52
C ARG A 159 18.52 -13.23 -1.20
N ASP A 160 19.16 -12.37 -0.42
CA ASP A 160 18.60 -11.89 0.84
C ASP A 160 17.31 -11.10 0.58
N LEU A 161 17.30 -10.21 -0.42
CA LEU A 161 16.09 -9.46 -0.81
C LEU A 161 14.96 -10.37 -1.31
N GLU A 162 15.27 -11.39 -2.13
CA GLU A 162 14.29 -12.37 -2.60
C GLU A 162 13.69 -13.18 -1.44
N GLN A 163 14.52 -13.53 -0.45
CA GLN A 163 14.08 -14.26 0.72
C GLN A 163 13.18 -13.40 1.61
N GLU A 164 13.54 -12.13 1.85
CA GLU A 164 12.70 -11.21 2.61
C GLU A 164 11.39 -10.88 1.88
N GLN A 165 11.40 -10.72 0.55
CA GLN A 165 10.18 -10.56 -0.24
C GLN A 165 9.28 -11.79 -0.14
N SER A 166 9.85 -12.99 -0.31
CA SER A 166 9.09 -14.25 -0.20
C SER A 166 8.48 -14.43 1.18
N ARG A 167 9.19 -14.00 2.23
CA ARG A 167 8.70 -14.02 3.60
C ARG A 167 7.56 -13.02 3.80
N LEU A 168 7.71 -11.80 3.29
CA LEU A 168 6.68 -10.77 3.34
C LEU A 168 5.40 -11.26 2.66
N ASP A 169 5.50 -11.79 1.44
CA ASP A 169 4.36 -12.30 0.67
C ASP A 169 3.63 -13.42 1.43
N ALA A 170 4.38 -14.34 2.05
CA ALA A 170 3.82 -15.43 2.83
C ALA A 170 3.14 -14.94 4.12
N GLU A 171 3.73 -13.96 4.82
CA GLU A 171 3.14 -13.38 6.03
C GLU A 171 1.86 -12.61 5.69
N GLU A 172 1.86 -11.78 4.64
CA GLU A 172 0.67 -11.07 4.19
C GLU A 172 -0.45 -12.01 3.76
N ALA A 173 -0.13 -13.09 3.05
CA ALA A 173 -1.12 -14.11 2.69
C ALA A 173 -1.68 -14.82 3.92
N CYS A 174 -0.86 -15.12 4.93
CA CYS A 174 -1.31 -15.74 6.17
C CYS A 174 -2.16 -14.80 7.04
N ASP A 175 -1.83 -13.51 7.05
CA ASP A 175 -2.46 -12.51 7.89
C ASP A 175 -3.79 -11.99 7.31
N ASP A 176 -3.90 -11.92 5.98
CA ASP A 176 -5.10 -11.44 5.27
C ASP A 176 -5.75 -12.56 4.45
N PRO A 177 -6.96 -13.02 4.83
CA PRO A 177 -7.69 -14.03 4.08
C PRO A 177 -7.91 -13.69 2.60
N LEU A 178 -8.07 -12.41 2.24
CA LEU A 178 -8.26 -12.02 0.84
C LEU A 178 -6.97 -12.19 0.02
N ARG A 179 -5.81 -11.97 0.64
CA ARG A 179 -4.51 -12.21 0.00
C ARG A 179 -4.18 -13.70 -0.10
N MET A 180 -4.78 -14.56 0.72
CA MET A 180 -4.67 -16.02 0.61
C MET A 180 -5.40 -16.59 -0.61
N ILE A 181 -6.52 -15.99 -1.04
CA ILE A 181 -7.41 -16.53 -2.09
C ILE A 181 -6.66 -16.90 -3.37
N PRO A 182 -5.81 -16.04 -3.97
CA PRO A 182 -5.09 -16.40 -5.19
C PRO A 182 -4.22 -17.64 -5.02
N TYR A 183 -3.58 -17.84 -3.85
CA TYR A 183 -2.75 -19.00 -3.58
C TYR A 183 -3.56 -20.29 -3.46
N LEU A 184 -4.77 -20.22 -2.91
CA LEU A 184 -5.70 -21.36 -2.86
C LEU A 184 -6.18 -21.74 -4.27
N LEU A 185 -6.55 -20.73 -5.08
CA LEU A 185 -7.00 -20.93 -6.46
C LEU A 185 -5.89 -21.47 -7.38
N ASP A 186 -4.64 -21.05 -7.16
CA ASP A 186 -3.46 -21.54 -7.86
C ASP A 186 -2.93 -22.89 -7.33
N HIS A 187 -3.57 -23.48 -6.30
CA HIS A 187 -3.12 -24.69 -5.61
C HIS A 187 -1.70 -24.58 -5.02
N LYS A 188 -1.29 -23.38 -4.64
CA LYS A 188 -0.02 -23.07 -3.95
C LYS A 188 -0.16 -23.01 -2.43
N ALA A 189 -1.39 -23.00 -1.92
CA ALA A 189 -1.71 -23.04 -0.50
C ALA A 189 -2.78 -24.10 -0.21
N VAL A 190 -2.89 -24.49 1.06
CA VAL A 190 -3.94 -25.38 1.56
C VAL A 190 -4.55 -24.77 2.81
N GLN A 191 -5.88 -24.85 2.92
CA GLN A 191 -6.60 -24.51 4.13
C GLN A 191 -6.97 -25.79 4.87
N GLY A 192 -6.83 -25.80 6.20
CA GLY A 192 -7.26 -26.94 7.00
C GLY A 192 -6.85 -26.84 8.46
N THR A 193 -7.24 -27.85 9.22
CA THR A 193 -6.90 -27.96 10.65
C THR A 193 -5.73 -28.92 10.81
N VAL A 194 -4.70 -28.50 11.54
CA VAL A 194 -3.59 -29.39 11.90
C VAL A 194 -4.11 -30.46 12.86
N VAL A 195 -4.01 -31.74 12.46
CA VAL A 195 -4.47 -32.89 13.25
C VAL A 195 -3.33 -33.66 13.91
N HIS A 196 -2.11 -33.56 13.36
CA HIS A 196 -0.95 -34.21 13.93
C HIS A 196 0.34 -33.46 13.59
N ILE A 197 1.29 -33.45 14.53
CA ILE A 197 2.64 -32.90 14.34
C ILE A 197 3.64 -33.91 14.90
N ASP A 198 4.43 -34.52 14.03
CA ASP A 198 5.61 -35.28 14.42
C ASP A 198 6.87 -34.41 14.31
N ARG A 199 7.27 -33.85 15.45
CA ARG A 199 8.48 -32.99 15.54
C ARG A 199 9.78 -33.77 15.41
N ASN A 200 9.76 -35.08 15.63
CA ASN A 200 10.94 -35.94 15.64
C ASN A 200 11.17 -36.65 14.30
N HIS A 201 10.28 -36.42 13.32
CA HIS A 201 10.42 -36.98 11.98
C HIS A 201 11.77 -36.59 11.35
N ARG A 202 12.36 -37.57 10.67
CA ARG A 202 13.71 -37.48 10.10
C ARG A 202 13.74 -38.10 8.71
N GLU A 203 14.15 -37.31 7.74
CA GLU A 203 14.26 -37.71 6.34
C GLU A 203 15.72 -37.82 5.91
N VAL A 204 15.99 -38.62 4.89
CA VAL A 204 17.33 -38.74 4.31
C VAL A 204 17.51 -37.63 3.27
N ALA A 205 18.30 -36.60 3.60
CA ALA A 205 18.72 -35.59 2.63
C ALA A 205 20.14 -35.91 2.15
N ARG A 206 20.26 -36.36 0.90
CA ARG A 206 21.49 -36.84 0.27
C ARG A 206 22.13 -38.01 1.03
N LYS A 207 22.96 -37.73 2.04
CA LYS A 207 23.72 -38.73 2.83
C LYS A 207 23.39 -38.72 4.32
N ASN A 208 22.73 -37.68 4.83
CA ASN A 208 22.50 -37.51 6.27
C ASN A 208 21.00 -37.54 6.60
N ARG A 209 20.64 -38.09 7.76
CA ARG A 209 19.29 -37.95 8.32
C ARG A 209 19.15 -36.54 8.90
N VAL A 210 18.27 -35.75 8.31
CA VAL A 210 17.97 -34.38 8.73
C VAL A 210 16.61 -34.35 9.41
N GLY A 211 16.49 -33.54 10.46
CA GLY A 211 15.20 -33.28 11.10
C GLY A 211 14.28 -32.56 10.13
N ARG A 212 13.14 -33.17 9.84
CA ARG A 212 12.08 -32.62 9.00
C ARG A 212 10.78 -32.87 9.76
N PRO A 213 10.30 -31.90 10.56
CA PRO A 213 9.02 -32.07 11.24
C PRO A 213 7.92 -32.37 10.22
N LEU A 214 7.11 -33.38 10.50
CA LEU A 214 5.95 -33.73 9.67
C LEU A 214 4.69 -33.12 10.28
N VAL A 215 3.89 -32.48 9.44
CA VAL A 215 2.59 -31.90 9.84
C VAL A 215 1.50 -32.56 9.00
N THR A 216 0.50 -33.13 9.66
CA THR A 216 -0.70 -33.67 9.00
C THR A 216 -1.84 -32.67 9.17
N ILE A 217 -2.46 -32.31 8.05
CA ILE A 217 -3.55 -31.34 7.98
C ILE A 217 -4.80 -32.07 7.48
N CYS A 218 -5.92 -31.86 8.15
CA CYS A 218 -7.24 -32.22 7.64
C CYS A 218 -7.80 -31.03 6.89
N SER A 219 -7.95 -31.15 5.57
CA SER A 219 -8.46 -30.10 4.69
C SER A 219 -9.85 -30.46 4.17
N PRO A 220 -10.78 -29.49 4.06
CA PRO A 220 -12.03 -29.68 3.33
C PRO A 220 -11.79 -29.75 1.81
N ASP A 221 -10.65 -29.26 1.33
CA ASP A 221 -10.30 -29.22 -0.08
C ASP A 221 -9.64 -30.54 -0.53
N PRO A 222 -9.87 -30.97 -1.78
CA PRO A 222 -9.21 -32.16 -2.31
C PRO A 222 -7.70 -31.93 -2.42
N CYS A 223 -6.92 -32.89 -1.93
CA CYS A 223 -5.47 -32.88 -2.13
C CYS A 223 -5.15 -33.22 -3.60
N LEU A 224 -4.69 -32.22 -4.34
CA LEU A 224 -4.27 -32.37 -5.74
C LEU A 224 -2.81 -32.81 -5.90
N MET A 225 -2.05 -32.84 -4.79
CA MET A 225 -0.73 -33.45 -4.76
C MET A 225 -0.88 -34.98 -4.58
N PRO A 226 -0.22 -35.81 -5.41
CA PRO A 226 -0.20 -37.26 -5.24
C PRO A 226 0.61 -37.73 -4.03
#